data_AF-B0WCV9-F1
#
_entry.id   AF-B0WCV9-F1
#
_cell.length_a   1.000
_cell.length_b   1.000
_cell.length_c   1.000
_cell.angle_alpha   90.00
_cell.angle_beta   90.00
_cell.angle_gamma   90.00
#
_symmetry.space_group_name_H-M   'P 1'
#
loop_
_entity.id
_entity.type
_entity.pdbx_description
1 polymer ?
#
loop_
_entity_poly.entity_id
_entity_poly.type
_entity_poly.pdbx_seq_one_letter_code
_entity_poly.pdbx_strand_id
1 'polypeptide(L)'
;MRLLALAALALVGLATAQFDTHQWSDRSGMVHLFEWKWNDIADECERFLAPKGYAGVQVSPPTENIIVPGRPWWERYQPASYHLNTRSGSEQDFANMVRRCNQVGVRIYVDIVINHMAAMSGQGTGGSSVNGLNFPAVPFGPNDFNPHCEIYNYNDPYQVRNCWLVGLPDLALGTQWVRDRIVDLMNKVSGYGVAGFRVDAVKHMWPGDLQHIYGRLNNLPTDHGFPAGAKPFLTQEVIDLGGEAISRDEYTHLGTVTEFRFSAQIGRVFRGYDRLSHLTNWGEGWGFLPSHLALVFVDNHDNQRGHGAGGSDVLTHKIPKNYKMASAFMLAHPYGIPRIMSSFFFNDGDQGPPQDGGGNLVPPSINADDSKVKGFERSTVYGLRSTVYGLRSTVYGLRSTVYGLRSTVYGLRSTGLRSTVYGLRSTVYGLLVYGLRSTVYGLRSTVYGLRSTVYGLRSTVYGLRSTVYGLRSTVYGLRSTVYGLRSTVYGLRSTVYGLRSTVYGLRSTVYGLRSTFYGLRSTVYGLRSTVYGLRSTVYGLRSTVYGLRSTVYGLRSTVYGLRSTVNEFD
;
A
#
# COMPACT_ATOMS: atom_id res chain seq x y z
N MET A 1 -20.04 29.96 -30.72
CA MET A 1 -20.17 29.00 -29.58
C MET A 1 -19.08 27.93 -29.53
N ARG A 2 -18.60 27.33 -30.64
CA ARG A 2 -17.55 26.30 -30.58
C ARG A 2 -16.14 26.81 -30.19
N LEU A 3 -15.79 28.04 -30.55
CA LEU A 3 -14.51 28.68 -30.17
C LEU A 3 -14.44 29.08 -28.68
N LEU A 4 -15.57 29.46 -28.08
CA LEU A 4 -15.67 29.78 -26.65
C LEU A 4 -15.59 28.52 -25.75
N ALA A 5 -16.09 27.37 -26.23
CA ALA A 5 -15.99 26.10 -25.52
C ALA A 5 -14.56 25.55 -25.51
N LEU A 6 -13.80 25.69 -26.60
CA LEU A 6 -12.38 25.31 -26.66
C LEU A 6 -11.49 26.22 -25.81
N ALA A 7 -11.78 27.53 -25.75
CA ALA A 7 -11.08 28.45 -24.86
C ALA A 7 -11.37 28.14 -23.37
N ALA A 8 -12.61 27.80 -23.01
CA ALA A 8 -12.97 27.41 -21.65
C ALA A 8 -12.34 26.07 -21.21
N LEU A 9 -12.24 25.08 -22.11
CA LEU A 9 -11.54 23.81 -21.83
C LEU A 9 -10.02 23.98 -21.73
N ALA A 10 -9.41 24.90 -22.47
CA ALA A 10 -8.00 25.24 -22.34
C ALA A 10 -7.70 26.06 -21.06
N LEU A 11 -8.62 26.93 -20.63
CA LEU A 11 -8.49 27.73 -19.40
C LEU A 11 -8.68 26.90 -18.11
N VAL A 12 -9.52 25.86 -18.13
CA VAL A 12 -9.68 24.95 -16.98
C VAL A 12 -8.50 23.96 -16.86
N GLY A 13 -7.82 23.64 -17.98
CA GLY A 13 -6.60 22.81 -17.97
C GLY A 13 -5.35 23.52 -17.42
N LEU A 14 -5.33 24.86 -17.39
CA LEU A 14 -4.17 25.64 -16.96
C LEU A 14 -4.12 25.93 -15.46
N ALA A 15 -5.23 25.76 -14.72
CA ALA A 15 -5.31 26.08 -13.29
C ALA A 15 -5.11 24.88 -12.35
N THR A 16 -4.96 23.65 -12.86
CA THR A 16 -4.91 22.42 -12.05
C THR A 16 -3.56 21.68 -12.09
N ALA A 17 -2.62 22.09 -12.95
CA ALA A 17 -1.39 21.34 -13.19
C ALA A 17 -0.41 21.32 -11.99
N GLN A 18 -0.44 22.33 -11.11
CA GLN A 18 0.45 22.43 -9.94
C GLN A 18 0.06 21.51 -8.77
N PHE A 19 -1.06 20.79 -8.89
CA PHE A 19 -1.54 19.80 -7.91
C PHE A 19 -1.17 18.36 -8.30
N ASP A 20 -0.70 18.15 -9.53
CA ASP A 20 -0.30 16.83 -9.99
C ASP A 20 1.06 16.47 -9.39
N THR A 21 1.12 15.33 -8.70
CA THR A 21 2.35 14.79 -8.13
C THR A 21 3.30 14.22 -9.20
N HIS A 22 2.83 14.04 -10.44
CA HIS A 22 3.54 13.42 -11.56
C HIS A 22 3.96 11.96 -11.31
N GLN A 23 3.29 11.30 -10.37
CA GLN A 23 3.54 9.88 -10.07
C GLN A 23 3.05 8.98 -11.22
N TRP A 24 3.71 7.84 -11.39
CA TRP A 24 3.26 6.82 -12.32
C TRP A 24 2.01 6.11 -11.79
N SER A 25 1.14 5.65 -12.69
CA SER A 25 -0.18 5.09 -12.34
C SER A 25 -0.13 3.83 -11.46
N ASP A 26 0.99 3.10 -11.47
CA ASP A 26 1.22 1.89 -10.69
C ASP A 26 1.99 2.14 -9.38
N ARG A 27 2.20 3.42 -9.03
CA ARG A 27 2.95 3.86 -7.85
C ARG A 27 2.10 4.74 -6.96
N SER A 28 2.45 4.80 -5.69
CA SER A 28 1.77 5.69 -4.74
C SER A 28 2.67 6.07 -3.58
N GLY A 29 2.45 7.28 -3.06
CA GLY A 29 3.05 7.76 -1.82
C GLY A 29 4.51 8.17 -1.99
N MET A 30 4.92 9.10 -1.13
CA MET A 30 6.29 9.62 -1.12
C MET A 30 6.99 9.35 0.21
N VAL A 31 8.31 9.29 0.19
CA VAL A 31 9.14 9.14 1.40
C VAL A 31 9.96 10.39 1.60
N HIS A 32 9.97 10.95 2.81
CA HIS A 32 10.96 11.96 3.18
C HIS A 32 12.24 11.25 3.63
N LEU A 33 13.24 11.17 2.75
CA LEU A 33 14.56 10.62 3.07
C LEU A 33 15.41 11.71 3.74
N PHE A 34 15.07 12.00 4.99
CA PHE A 34 15.59 13.13 5.74
C PHE A 34 17.09 12.95 6.06
N GLU A 35 17.90 13.90 5.62
CA GLU A 35 19.36 13.91 5.76
C GLU A 35 20.12 12.80 5.01
N TRP A 36 19.56 12.26 3.93
CA TRP A 36 20.27 11.32 3.07
C TRP A 36 21.14 12.04 2.03
N LYS A 37 22.26 11.43 1.63
CA LYS A 37 23.08 11.92 0.51
C LYS A 37 22.42 11.62 -0.82
N TRP A 38 22.70 12.44 -1.83
CA TRP A 38 22.11 12.27 -3.17
C TRP A 38 22.47 10.93 -3.81
N ASN A 39 23.71 10.48 -3.65
CA ASN A 39 24.12 9.17 -4.16
C ASN A 39 23.39 8.02 -3.45
N ASP A 40 23.17 8.12 -2.13
CA ASP A 40 22.43 7.11 -1.36
C ASP A 40 20.93 7.08 -1.77
N ILE A 41 20.33 8.25 -2.04
CA ILE A 41 18.95 8.34 -2.53
C ILE A 41 18.83 7.73 -3.93
N ALA A 42 19.81 7.99 -4.81
CA ALA A 42 19.82 7.41 -6.15
C ALA A 42 19.84 5.88 -6.11
N ASP A 43 20.69 5.31 -5.24
CA ASP A 43 20.76 3.87 -5.03
C ASP A 43 19.45 3.34 -4.42
N GLU A 44 18.88 4.05 -3.44
CA GLU A 44 17.62 3.71 -2.78
C GLU A 44 16.42 3.69 -3.75
N CYS A 45 16.38 4.63 -4.70
CA CYS A 45 15.41 4.67 -5.79
C CYS A 45 15.40 3.37 -6.58
N GLU A 46 16.58 2.93 -7.02
CA GLU A 46 16.74 1.76 -7.89
C GLU A 46 16.54 0.44 -7.15
N ARG A 47 17.18 0.30 -5.98
CA ARG A 47 17.25 -0.98 -5.28
C ARG A 47 15.99 -1.31 -4.46
N PHE A 48 15.25 -0.29 -4.01
CA PHE A 48 14.11 -0.51 -3.13
C PHE A 48 12.84 0.25 -3.53
N LEU A 49 12.90 1.58 -3.64
CA LEU A 49 11.67 2.38 -3.78
C LEU A 49 10.92 2.02 -5.06
N ALA A 50 11.65 1.91 -6.18
CA ALA A 50 11.05 1.53 -7.44
C ALA A 50 10.44 0.10 -7.38
N PRO A 51 11.18 -0.95 -6.96
CA PRO A 51 10.64 -2.31 -6.79
C PRO A 51 9.45 -2.43 -5.83
N LYS A 52 9.34 -1.52 -4.84
CA LYS A 52 8.26 -1.54 -3.84
C LYS A 52 7.07 -0.66 -4.20
N GLY A 53 7.11 0.03 -5.35
CA GLY A 53 5.99 0.83 -5.85
C GLY A 53 5.83 2.21 -5.19
N TYR A 54 6.89 2.75 -4.59
CA TYR A 54 6.89 4.13 -4.12
C TYR A 54 6.87 5.08 -5.33
N ALA A 55 6.15 6.20 -5.18
CA ALA A 55 6.01 7.20 -6.24
C ALA A 55 7.12 8.25 -6.25
N GLY A 56 7.64 8.62 -5.07
CA GLY A 56 8.67 9.65 -5.01
C GLY A 56 9.36 9.83 -3.67
N VAL A 57 10.30 10.76 -3.66
CA VAL A 57 11.15 11.10 -2.52
C VAL A 57 11.08 12.61 -2.30
N GLN A 58 10.76 13.03 -1.08
CA GLN A 58 11.10 14.37 -0.61
C GLN A 58 12.55 14.34 -0.13
N VAL A 59 13.36 15.26 -0.63
CA VAL A 59 14.75 15.46 -0.18
C VAL A 59 14.86 16.66 0.76
N SER A 60 15.81 16.63 1.69
CA SER A 60 16.18 17.79 2.51
C SER A 60 16.62 18.98 1.65
N PRO A 61 16.67 20.22 2.19
CA PRO A 61 17.08 21.39 1.41
C PRO A 61 18.39 21.17 0.64
N PRO A 62 18.41 21.39 -0.69
CA PRO A 62 19.58 21.18 -1.54
C PRO A 62 20.41 22.44 -1.76
N THR A 63 19.93 23.59 -1.31
CA THR A 63 20.64 24.87 -1.38
C THR A 63 21.69 24.96 -0.29
N GLU A 64 22.79 25.65 -0.59
CA GLU A 64 23.86 25.94 0.35
C GLU A 64 23.30 26.60 1.61
N ASN A 65 23.57 25.97 2.73
CA ASN A 65 23.17 26.45 4.05
C ASN A 65 24.39 26.82 4.90
N ILE A 66 24.18 27.63 5.94
CA ILE A 66 25.22 28.01 6.90
C ILE A 66 25.74 26.78 7.67
N ILE A 67 27.04 26.72 7.91
CA ILE A 67 27.65 25.66 8.74
C ILE A 67 27.52 26.05 10.21
N VAL A 68 26.81 25.23 10.99
CA VAL A 68 26.61 25.47 12.42
C VAL A 68 27.47 24.49 13.24
N PRO A 69 28.17 24.94 14.29
CA PRO A 69 28.91 24.03 15.19
C PRO A 69 28.03 22.88 15.70
N GLY A 70 28.55 21.65 15.67
CA GLY A 70 27.79 20.44 16.01
C GLY A 70 26.92 19.87 14.88
N ARG A 71 26.77 20.60 13.76
CA ARG A 71 26.05 20.21 12.55
C ARG A 71 24.59 19.75 12.80
N PRO A 72 23.79 20.52 13.56
CA PRO A 72 22.39 20.19 13.85
C PRO A 72 21.60 19.99 12.55
N TRP A 73 20.46 19.30 12.63
CA TRP A 73 19.65 19.07 11.43
C TRP A 73 19.09 20.38 10.84
N TRP A 74 18.74 21.33 11.71
CA TRP A 74 18.11 22.59 11.33
C TRP A 74 19.08 23.55 10.62
N GLU A 75 20.39 23.26 10.57
CA GLU A 75 21.34 24.10 9.82
C GLU A 75 20.94 24.24 8.35
N ARG A 76 20.27 23.22 7.77
CA ARG A 76 19.75 23.24 6.40
C ARG A 76 18.64 24.24 6.14
N TYR A 77 17.93 24.65 7.18
CA TYR A 77 16.85 25.63 7.11
C TYR A 77 17.38 27.05 7.33
N GLN A 78 18.69 27.26 7.15
CA GLN A 78 19.33 28.56 7.17
C GLN A 78 20.15 28.77 5.89
N PRO A 79 19.50 29.15 4.78
CA PRO A 79 20.18 29.35 3.50
C PRO A 79 21.29 30.40 3.61
N ALA A 80 22.46 30.04 3.08
CA ALA A 80 23.60 30.95 2.92
C ALA A 80 23.77 31.38 1.45
N SER A 81 23.36 30.52 0.51
CA SER A 81 23.18 30.91 -0.89
C SER A 81 22.22 29.98 -1.63
N TYR A 82 22.09 30.17 -2.95
CA TYR A 82 21.33 29.30 -3.86
C TYR A 82 22.21 28.34 -4.67
N HIS A 83 23.49 28.20 -4.32
CA HIS A 83 24.33 27.13 -4.85
C HIS A 83 23.82 25.76 -4.39
N LEU A 84 23.97 24.72 -5.22
CA LEU A 84 23.51 23.37 -4.88
C LEU A 84 24.68 22.54 -4.33
N ASN A 85 25.20 22.93 -3.18
CA ASN A 85 26.29 22.21 -2.52
C ASN A 85 26.03 22.15 -1.02
N THR A 86 25.82 20.94 -0.50
CA THR A 86 25.42 20.69 0.89
C THR A 86 26.10 19.45 1.42
N ARG A 87 25.85 19.11 2.68
CA ARG A 87 26.30 17.83 3.24
C ARG A 87 25.71 16.58 2.54
N SER A 88 24.64 16.73 1.74
CA SER A 88 24.13 15.63 0.90
C SER A 88 24.96 15.36 -0.36
N GLY A 89 25.79 16.30 -0.79
CA GLY A 89 26.61 16.18 -1.99
C GLY A 89 26.64 17.45 -2.84
N SER A 90 27.34 17.35 -3.96
CA SER A 90 27.52 18.42 -4.93
C SER A 90 26.31 18.56 -5.87
N GLU A 91 26.31 19.62 -6.68
CA GLU A 91 25.31 19.85 -7.72
C GLU A 91 25.27 18.72 -8.76
N GLN A 92 26.43 18.13 -9.05
CA GLN A 92 26.55 16.99 -9.95
C GLN A 92 25.93 15.73 -9.34
N ASP A 93 26.12 15.49 -8.04
CA ASP A 93 25.48 14.37 -7.32
C ASP A 93 23.96 14.54 -7.30
N PHE A 94 23.48 15.78 -7.09
CA PHE A 94 22.06 16.12 -7.14
C PHE A 94 21.45 15.82 -8.51
N ALA A 95 22.04 16.33 -9.59
CA ALA A 95 21.59 16.07 -10.95
C ALA A 95 21.59 14.56 -11.28
N ASN A 96 22.62 13.83 -10.84
CA ASN A 96 22.71 12.39 -11.02
C ASN A 96 21.57 11.65 -10.30
N MET A 97 21.30 12.00 -9.04
CA MET A 97 20.20 11.43 -8.26
C MET A 97 18.85 11.67 -8.95
N VAL A 98 18.55 12.91 -9.36
CA VAL A 98 17.29 13.24 -10.02
C VAL A 98 17.11 12.42 -11.30
N ARG A 99 18.16 12.32 -12.13
CA ARG A 99 18.15 11.51 -13.35
C ARG A 99 17.89 10.02 -13.06
N ARG A 100 18.66 9.41 -12.16
CA ARG A 100 18.57 7.97 -11.83
C ARG A 100 17.20 7.62 -11.25
N CYS A 101 16.69 8.41 -10.30
CA CYS A 101 15.37 8.19 -9.72
C CYS A 101 14.25 8.31 -10.78
N ASN A 102 14.28 9.34 -11.63
CA ASN A 102 13.29 9.49 -12.70
C ASN A 102 13.31 8.31 -13.69
N GLN A 103 14.50 7.78 -14.04
CA GLN A 103 14.64 6.63 -14.94
C GLN A 103 13.95 5.35 -14.42
N VAL A 104 13.90 5.17 -13.10
CA VAL A 104 13.20 4.05 -12.47
C VAL A 104 11.78 4.40 -12.01
N GLY A 105 11.26 5.56 -12.42
CA GLY A 105 9.90 5.99 -12.15
C GLY A 105 9.66 6.49 -10.73
N VAL A 106 10.69 6.95 -10.02
CA VAL A 106 10.58 7.58 -8.70
C VAL A 106 10.83 9.08 -8.83
N ARG A 107 9.82 9.90 -8.53
CA ARG A 107 9.91 11.36 -8.62
C ARG A 107 10.69 11.96 -7.45
N ILE A 108 11.33 13.10 -7.69
CA ILE A 108 12.01 13.88 -6.65
C ILE A 108 11.19 15.14 -6.37
N TYR A 109 10.94 15.41 -5.09
CA TYR A 109 10.38 16.66 -4.59
C TYR A 109 11.40 17.33 -3.68
N VAL A 110 11.67 18.60 -3.92
CA VAL A 110 12.69 19.35 -3.19
C VAL A 110 12.06 20.12 -2.05
N ASP A 111 12.61 19.98 -0.85
CA ASP A 111 12.37 20.94 0.23
C ASP A 111 13.07 22.26 -0.09
N ILE A 112 12.32 23.34 -0.28
CA ILE A 112 12.84 24.64 -0.71
C ILE A 112 12.52 25.70 0.34
N VAL A 113 13.57 26.38 0.81
CA VAL A 113 13.51 27.42 1.85
C VAL A 113 13.65 28.77 1.17
N ILE A 114 12.54 29.51 1.10
CA ILE A 114 12.45 30.78 0.35
C ILE A 114 11.87 31.92 1.18
N ASN A 115 11.51 31.67 2.45
CA ASN A 115 11.01 32.70 3.36
C ASN A 115 12.14 33.57 3.92
N HIS A 116 13.25 32.94 4.30
CA HIS A 116 14.30 33.56 5.09
C HIS A 116 15.69 33.09 4.67
N MET A 117 16.71 33.75 5.22
CA MET A 117 18.13 33.38 5.07
C MET A 117 18.74 33.05 6.45
N ALA A 118 20.04 32.73 6.49
CA ALA A 118 20.74 32.40 7.74
C ALA A 118 20.77 33.57 8.74
N ALA A 119 20.52 33.30 10.01
CA ALA A 119 20.56 34.30 11.09
C ALA A 119 21.97 34.64 11.59
N MET A 120 22.97 33.89 11.15
CA MET A 120 24.33 34.01 11.64
C MET A 120 25.35 34.19 10.51
N SER A 121 26.37 35.01 10.80
CA SER A 121 27.54 35.15 9.94
C SER A 121 28.40 33.90 9.99
N GLY A 122 29.09 33.61 8.88
CA GLY A 122 29.96 32.44 8.78
C GLY A 122 30.18 32.01 7.34
N GLN A 123 30.49 30.73 7.17
CA GLN A 123 30.68 30.12 5.86
C GLN A 123 29.54 29.13 5.58
N GLY A 124 29.03 29.19 4.36
CA GLY A 124 28.09 28.21 3.84
C GLY A 124 28.77 26.92 3.41
N THR A 125 27.99 25.85 3.32
CA THR A 125 28.42 24.51 2.89
C THR A 125 29.00 24.46 1.46
N GLY A 126 28.74 25.46 0.63
CA GLY A 126 29.29 25.65 -0.71
C GLY A 126 30.47 26.63 -0.77
N GLY A 127 30.93 27.14 0.38
CA GLY A 127 32.06 28.06 0.51
C GLY A 127 31.71 29.55 0.52
N SER A 128 30.43 29.91 0.34
CA SER A 128 29.98 31.31 0.35
C SER A 128 30.14 31.94 1.73
N SER A 129 30.53 33.22 1.77
CA SER A 129 30.56 33.98 3.02
C SER A 129 29.21 34.63 3.31
N VAL A 130 28.83 34.64 4.59
CA VAL A 130 27.67 35.37 5.11
C VAL A 130 28.15 36.36 6.16
N ASN A 131 27.75 37.62 6.04
CA ASN A 131 28.10 38.66 7.01
C ASN A 131 26.88 39.55 7.34
N GLY A 132 26.20 39.23 8.43
CA GLY A 132 24.92 39.84 8.79
C GLY A 132 23.90 39.60 7.68
N LEU A 133 23.27 40.68 7.19
CA LEU A 133 22.30 40.64 6.10
C LEU A 133 22.92 40.65 4.69
N ASN A 134 24.23 40.40 4.57
CA ASN A 134 24.91 40.34 3.28
C ASN A 134 25.13 38.88 2.89
N PHE A 135 24.54 38.49 1.75
CA PHE A 135 24.65 37.16 1.13
C PHE A 135 25.16 37.32 -0.31
N PRO A 136 26.47 37.56 -0.52
CA PRO A 136 27.02 37.96 -1.81
C PRO A 136 26.82 36.94 -2.95
N ALA A 137 26.66 35.66 -2.61
CA ALA A 137 26.45 34.60 -3.60
C ALA A 137 25.03 34.57 -4.20
N VAL A 138 24.04 35.23 -3.57
CA VAL A 138 22.68 35.44 -4.13
C VAL A 138 22.50 36.83 -4.76
N PRO A 139 23.56 37.64 -4.75
CA PRO A 139 23.71 38.90 -3.99
C PRO A 139 22.44 39.47 -3.32
N PHE A 140 22.17 39.08 -2.07
CA PHE A 140 21.25 39.83 -1.20
C PHE A 140 21.99 40.75 -0.24
N GLY A 141 21.41 41.91 0.04
CA GLY A 141 21.83 42.86 1.05
C GLY A 141 20.67 43.30 1.96
N PRO A 142 20.90 44.23 2.90
CA PRO A 142 19.90 44.63 3.90
C PRO A 142 18.54 45.09 3.36
N ASN A 143 18.50 45.61 2.13
CA ASN A 143 17.26 46.10 1.50
C ASN A 143 16.38 44.98 0.93
N ASP A 144 16.89 43.74 0.89
CA ASP A 144 16.18 42.58 0.37
C ASP A 144 15.42 41.82 1.48
N PHE A 145 15.44 42.36 2.69
CA PHE A 145 14.79 41.80 3.88
C PHE A 145 13.72 42.75 4.41
N ASN A 146 12.67 42.19 5.00
CA ASN A 146 11.72 42.96 5.77
C ASN A 146 12.40 43.56 7.01
N PRO A 147 11.96 44.75 7.48
CA PRO A 147 12.49 45.37 8.69
C PRO A 147 12.47 44.40 9.87
N HIS A 148 13.53 44.43 10.69
CA HIS A 148 13.62 43.51 11.82
C HIS A 148 12.49 43.74 12.83
N CYS A 149 11.76 42.66 13.09
CA CYS A 149 10.84 42.47 14.20
C CYS A 149 10.72 40.96 14.45
N GLU A 150 10.25 40.54 15.62
CA GLU A 150 10.05 39.13 15.95
C GLU A 150 8.56 38.76 15.97
N ILE A 151 8.26 37.49 15.70
CA ILE A 151 6.89 36.96 15.78
C ILE A 151 6.57 36.57 17.22
N TYR A 152 5.54 37.19 17.82
CA TYR A 152 5.05 36.88 19.18
C TYR A 152 3.52 36.67 19.25
N ASN A 153 2.78 37.07 18.22
CA ASN A 153 1.33 37.04 18.14
C ASN A 153 0.87 36.44 16.81
N TYR A 154 0.51 35.15 16.83
CA TYR A 154 -0.02 34.44 15.67
C TYR A 154 -1.45 34.88 15.25
N ASN A 155 -2.06 35.81 15.99
CA ASN A 155 -3.30 36.48 15.58
C ASN A 155 -3.07 37.81 14.86
N ASP A 156 -1.81 38.22 14.64
CA ASP A 156 -1.45 39.34 13.78
C ASP A 156 -0.83 38.80 12.47
N PRO A 157 -1.58 38.75 11.36
CA PRO A 157 -1.08 38.20 10.10
C PRO A 157 0.06 39.04 9.50
N TYR A 158 0.16 40.33 9.82
CA TYR A 158 1.29 41.15 9.37
C TYR A 158 2.56 40.77 10.09
N GLN A 159 2.47 40.56 11.40
CA GLN A 159 3.62 40.09 12.15
C GLN A 159 4.08 38.72 11.67
N VAL A 160 3.16 37.76 11.51
CA VAL A 160 3.52 36.39 11.12
C VAL A 160 4.20 36.35 9.75
N ARG A 161 3.88 37.28 8.83
CA ARG A 161 4.38 37.29 7.45
C ARG A 161 5.50 38.28 7.13
N ASN A 162 5.77 39.25 8.00
CA ASN A 162 6.79 40.28 7.76
C ASN A 162 7.86 40.36 8.86
N CYS A 163 7.70 39.64 9.96
CA CYS A 163 8.68 39.58 11.03
C CYS A 163 9.50 38.30 10.96
N TRP A 164 10.68 38.35 11.56
CA TRP A 164 11.66 37.29 11.55
C TRP A 164 11.15 36.11 12.38
N LEU A 165 11.09 34.94 11.75
CA LEU A 165 10.75 33.70 12.42
C LEU A 165 11.96 33.25 13.24
N VAL A 166 11.87 33.32 14.56
CA VAL A 166 12.94 32.93 15.50
C VAL A 166 14.31 33.56 15.17
N GLY A 167 14.31 34.84 14.82
CA GLY A 167 15.51 35.59 14.45
C GLY A 167 16.07 35.30 13.05
N LEU A 168 15.38 34.53 12.21
CA LEU A 168 15.78 34.29 10.81
C LEU A 168 15.46 35.51 9.94
N PRO A 169 16.46 36.13 9.25
CA PRO A 169 16.25 37.24 8.34
C PRO A 169 15.17 36.99 7.30
N ASP A 170 14.06 37.71 7.43
CA ASP A 170 12.86 37.52 6.63
C ASP A 170 12.97 38.24 5.27
N LEU A 171 12.86 37.51 4.17
CA LEU A 171 13.03 38.07 2.83
C LEU A 171 11.83 38.95 2.45
N ALA A 172 12.10 40.10 1.84
CA ALA A 172 11.08 41.01 1.35
C ALA A 172 10.50 40.53 0.02
N LEU A 173 9.69 39.47 0.07
CA LEU A 173 9.05 38.85 -1.10
C LEU A 173 8.14 39.80 -1.88
N GLY A 174 7.74 40.94 -1.31
CA GLY A 174 7.03 42.01 -2.03
C GLY A 174 7.87 42.68 -3.13
N THR A 175 9.20 42.53 -3.10
CA THR A 175 10.11 43.14 -4.07
C THR A 175 10.31 42.25 -5.30
N GLN A 176 10.32 42.85 -6.49
CA GLN A 176 10.55 42.13 -7.75
C GLN A 176 11.90 41.40 -7.75
N TRP A 177 12.94 42.05 -7.23
CA TRP A 177 14.30 41.51 -7.17
C TRP A 177 14.37 40.20 -6.37
N VAL A 178 13.80 40.16 -5.16
CA VAL A 178 13.78 38.93 -4.34
C VAL A 178 13.01 37.82 -5.05
N ARG A 179 11.83 38.14 -5.61
CA ARG A 179 11.05 37.16 -6.39
C ARG A 179 11.83 36.62 -7.59
N ASP A 180 12.58 37.46 -8.30
CA ASP A 180 13.39 37.04 -9.45
C ASP A 180 14.44 36.00 -9.03
N ARG A 181 15.18 36.24 -7.95
CA ARG A 181 16.17 35.28 -7.43
C ARG A 181 15.54 33.95 -7.00
N ILE A 182 14.36 33.99 -6.38
CA ILE A 182 13.63 32.77 -5.99
C ILE A 182 13.14 32.00 -7.23
N VAL A 183 12.56 32.71 -8.21
CA VAL A 183 12.11 32.10 -9.48
C VAL A 183 13.29 31.47 -10.22
N ASP A 184 14.44 32.14 -10.27
CA ASP A 184 15.65 31.62 -10.90
C ASP A 184 16.12 30.32 -10.22
N LEU A 185 16.13 30.28 -8.88
CA LEU A 185 16.44 29.08 -8.11
C LEU A 185 15.47 27.93 -8.41
N MET A 186 14.16 28.17 -8.31
CA MET A 186 13.15 27.12 -8.52
C MET A 186 13.15 26.62 -9.97
N ASN A 187 13.38 27.50 -10.95
CA ASN A 187 13.52 27.12 -12.35
C ASN A 187 14.81 26.33 -12.61
N LYS A 188 15.92 26.69 -11.98
CA LYS A 188 17.17 25.91 -12.04
C LYS A 188 16.96 24.50 -11.49
N VAL A 189 16.36 24.38 -10.31
CA VAL A 189 16.13 23.09 -9.64
C VAL A 189 15.15 22.21 -10.42
N SER A 190 14.04 22.76 -10.91
CA SER A 190 13.09 22.02 -11.76
C SER A 190 13.68 21.63 -13.12
N GLY A 191 14.61 22.44 -13.66
CA GLY A 191 15.35 22.13 -14.88
C GLY A 191 16.19 20.84 -14.82
N TYR A 192 16.58 20.40 -13.62
CA TYR A 192 17.24 19.08 -13.43
C TYR A 192 16.29 17.88 -13.51
N GLY A 193 14.97 18.10 -13.62
CA GLY A 193 13.95 17.05 -13.65
C GLY A 193 13.27 16.80 -12.30
N VAL A 194 13.33 17.75 -11.36
CA VAL A 194 12.56 17.70 -10.10
C VAL A 194 11.07 17.84 -10.42
N ALA A 195 10.24 16.97 -9.83
CA ALA A 195 8.79 16.94 -10.10
C ALA A 195 8.02 18.04 -9.36
N GLY A 196 8.59 18.60 -8.30
CA GLY A 196 7.96 19.66 -7.54
C GLY A 196 8.67 20.02 -6.24
N PHE A 197 7.98 20.80 -5.40
CA PHE A 197 8.55 21.44 -4.23
C PHE A 197 7.67 21.23 -3.00
N ARG A 198 8.31 20.90 -1.87
CA ARG A 198 7.79 21.22 -0.53
C ARG A 198 8.32 22.60 -0.19
N VAL A 199 7.43 23.58 -0.10
CA VAL A 199 7.81 24.96 0.21
C VAL A 199 7.72 25.15 1.71
N ASP A 200 8.87 25.48 2.30
CA ASP A 200 9.05 25.70 3.74
C ASP A 200 8.33 26.96 4.22
N ALA A 201 7.86 26.93 5.47
CA ALA A 201 7.38 28.11 6.19
C ALA A 201 6.34 28.97 5.44
N VAL A 202 5.47 28.37 4.62
CA VAL A 202 4.51 29.11 3.77
C VAL A 202 3.54 29.99 4.55
N LYS A 203 3.20 29.61 5.79
CA LYS A 203 2.42 30.48 6.70
C LYS A 203 3.04 31.89 6.84
N HIS A 204 4.37 31.97 6.79
CA HIS A 204 5.14 33.19 6.97
C HIS A 204 5.32 34.00 5.69
N MET A 205 4.69 33.59 4.58
CA MET A 205 4.73 34.32 3.30
C MET A 205 3.32 34.71 2.87
N TRP A 206 3.19 35.86 2.20
CA TRP A 206 1.91 36.29 1.64
C TRP A 206 1.49 35.41 0.45
N PRO A 207 0.23 34.92 0.39
CA PRO A 207 -0.27 34.18 -0.75
C PRO A 207 -0.10 34.90 -2.09
N GLY A 208 -0.26 36.23 -2.10
CA GLY A 208 -0.06 37.05 -3.31
C GLY A 208 1.37 37.02 -3.84
N ASP A 209 2.38 37.06 -2.96
CA ASP A 209 3.78 36.96 -3.36
C ASP A 209 4.11 35.58 -3.93
N LEU A 210 3.59 34.53 -3.28
CA LEU A 210 3.72 33.15 -3.76
C LEU A 210 3.03 32.97 -5.11
N GLN A 211 1.87 33.58 -5.33
CA GLN A 211 1.20 33.56 -6.63
C GLN A 211 2.08 34.16 -7.74
N HIS A 212 2.79 35.25 -7.46
CA HIS A 212 3.73 35.86 -8.40
C HIS A 212 4.95 34.96 -8.68
N ILE A 213 5.46 34.25 -7.67
CA ILE A 213 6.58 33.32 -7.83
C ILE A 213 6.13 32.08 -8.63
N TYR A 214 5.07 31.40 -8.18
CA TYR A 214 4.60 30.15 -8.78
C TYR A 214 4.10 30.33 -10.21
N GLY A 215 3.45 31.46 -10.51
CA GLY A 215 3.00 31.79 -11.86
C GLY A 215 4.12 31.95 -12.89
N ARG A 216 5.37 32.09 -12.44
CA ARG A 216 6.57 32.27 -13.26
C ARG A 216 7.44 31.02 -13.37
N LEU A 217 7.00 29.90 -12.78
CA LEU A 217 7.71 28.64 -12.90
C LEU A 217 7.58 28.05 -14.31
N ASN A 218 8.70 27.59 -14.83
CA ASN A 218 8.80 26.88 -16.10
C ASN A 218 7.99 25.59 -16.07
N ASN A 219 7.64 25.09 -17.24
CA ASN A 219 7.10 23.74 -17.36
C ASN A 219 8.21 22.73 -17.09
N LEU A 220 7.84 21.56 -16.56
CA LEU A 220 8.76 20.47 -16.28
C LEU A 220 9.35 19.90 -17.58
N PRO A 221 10.63 19.48 -17.55
CA PRO A 221 11.35 19.09 -18.76
C PRO A 221 10.95 17.68 -19.26
N THR A 222 10.60 17.56 -20.54
CA THR A 222 10.01 16.31 -21.08
C THR A 222 10.98 15.13 -21.18
N ASP A 223 12.28 15.40 -21.23
CA ASP A 223 13.37 14.40 -21.24
C ASP A 223 13.47 13.60 -19.92
N HIS A 224 12.83 14.08 -18.85
CA HIS A 224 12.64 13.35 -17.59
C HIS A 224 11.29 12.61 -17.49
N GLY A 225 10.59 12.44 -18.63
CA GLY A 225 9.34 11.70 -18.70
C GLY A 225 8.15 12.45 -18.12
N PHE A 226 8.17 13.79 -18.13
CA PHE A 226 7.01 14.62 -17.84
C PHE A 226 6.24 14.93 -19.15
N PRO A 227 4.89 15.01 -19.11
CA PRO A 227 4.12 15.47 -20.25
C PRO A 227 4.46 16.92 -20.64
N ALA A 228 4.35 17.25 -21.92
CA ALA A 228 4.51 18.62 -22.38
C ALA A 228 3.50 19.54 -21.68
N GLY A 229 3.96 20.66 -21.12
CA GLY A 229 3.12 21.60 -20.38
C GLY A 229 2.90 21.26 -18.90
N ALA A 230 3.48 20.17 -18.39
CA ALA A 230 3.41 19.82 -16.97
C ALA A 230 4.00 20.93 -16.10
N LYS A 231 3.32 21.28 -15.00
CA LYS A 231 3.80 22.26 -14.01
C LYS A 231 4.37 21.55 -12.78
N PRO A 232 5.37 22.12 -12.08
CA PRO A 232 5.87 21.55 -10.83
C PRO A 232 4.73 21.32 -9.82
N PHE A 233 4.75 20.17 -9.14
CA PHE A 233 3.91 19.93 -7.98
C PHE A 233 4.28 20.92 -6.86
N LEU A 234 3.29 21.52 -6.19
CA LEU A 234 3.52 22.40 -5.05
C LEU A 234 2.80 21.86 -3.82
N THR A 235 3.56 21.61 -2.75
CA THR A 235 3.03 21.37 -1.41
C THR A 235 3.57 22.40 -0.44
N GLN A 236 2.67 23.04 0.29
CA GLN A 236 2.97 24.22 1.09
C GLN A 236 2.93 23.86 2.57
N GLU A 237 3.97 24.21 3.33
CA GLU A 237 3.92 24.08 4.77
C GLU A 237 3.11 25.20 5.42
N VAL A 238 1.89 24.87 5.82
CA VAL A 238 1.05 25.76 6.63
C VAL A 238 0.60 25.00 7.86
N ILE A 239 1.20 25.32 9.01
CA ILE A 239 0.84 24.71 10.29
C ILE A 239 -0.48 25.31 10.79
N ASP A 240 -1.64 24.74 10.46
CA ASP A 240 -2.93 25.25 10.92
C ASP A 240 -3.69 24.18 11.74
N LEU A 241 -3.70 24.36 13.06
CA LEU A 241 -4.53 23.59 13.99
C LEU A 241 -5.83 24.32 14.41
N GLY A 242 -6.09 25.51 13.84
CA GLY A 242 -7.16 26.42 14.22
C GLY A 242 -6.76 27.38 15.34
N GLY A 243 -7.50 28.49 15.48
CA GLY A 243 -7.30 29.47 16.57
C GLY A 243 -6.19 30.50 16.32
N GLU A 244 -5.73 30.63 15.08
CA GLU A 244 -4.79 31.67 14.64
C GLU A 244 -5.43 32.52 13.52
N ALA A 245 -4.84 33.68 13.21
CA ALA A 245 -5.37 34.57 12.18
C ALA A 245 -5.13 34.08 10.75
N ILE A 246 -4.08 33.28 10.53
CA ILE A 246 -3.75 32.73 9.21
C ILE A 246 -4.34 31.33 9.09
N SER A 247 -5.02 31.09 7.97
CA SER A 247 -5.60 29.80 7.65
C SER A 247 -4.88 29.13 6.49
N ARG A 248 -4.78 27.80 6.55
CA ARG A 248 -4.35 26.97 5.40
C ARG A 248 -5.22 27.17 4.15
N ASP A 249 -6.48 27.55 4.31
CA ASP A 249 -7.42 27.72 3.20
C ASP A 249 -6.99 28.86 2.26
N GLU A 250 -6.24 29.84 2.78
CA GLU A 250 -5.67 30.96 2.00
C GLU A 250 -4.70 30.48 0.90
N TYR A 251 -4.13 29.28 1.03
CA TYR A 251 -3.05 28.77 0.16
C TYR A 251 -3.51 27.67 -0.79
N THR A 252 -4.73 27.17 -0.63
CA THR A 252 -5.26 26.01 -1.39
C THR A 252 -5.39 26.25 -2.89
N HIS A 253 -5.52 27.50 -3.32
CA HIS A 253 -5.57 27.86 -4.74
C HIS A 253 -4.18 27.85 -5.42
N LEU A 254 -3.10 27.83 -4.62
CA LEU A 254 -1.71 27.86 -5.10
C LEU A 254 -1.07 26.47 -5.20
N GLY A 255 -1.67 25.47 -4.55
CA GLY A 255 -1.10 24.13 -4.49
C GLY A 255 -1.68 23.35 -3.32
N THR A 256 -1.14 22.15 -3.10
CA THR A 256 -1.48 21.34 -1.94
C THR A 256 -0.90 21.97 -0.66
N VAL A 257 -1.45 21.59 0.49
CA VAL A 257 -1.05 22.09 1.80
C VAL A 257 -0.85 20.91 2.75
N THR A 258 0.15 21.01 3.62
CA THR A 258 0.40 20.04 4.69
C THR A 258 -0.74 20.03 5.70
N GLU A 259 -1.45 18.90 5.83
CA GLU A 259 -2.57 18.78 6.76
C GLU A 259 -2.10 18.33 8.16
N PHE A 260 -1.59 19.28 8.96
CA PHE A 260 -1.09 19.00 10.31
C PHE A 260 -2.17 18.48 11.27
N ARG A 261 -3.47 18.76 11.03
CA ARG A 261 -4.55 18.19 11.84
C ARG A 261 -4.64 16.69 11.65
N PHE A 262 -4.28 16.15 10.48
CA PHE A 262 -4.19 14.70 10.28
C PHE A 262 -3.21 14.08 11.28
N SER A 263 -1.98 14.61 11.37
CA SER A 263 -0.93 14.13 12.26
C SER A 263 -1.36 14.18 13.74
N ALA A 264 -1.95 15.30 14.16
CA ALA A 264 -2.45 15.47 15.52
C ALA A 264 -3.58 14.48 15.86
N GLN A 265 -4.61 14.40 15.01
CA GLN A 265 -5.81 13.59 15.29
C GLN A 265 -5.54 12.09 15.17
N ILE A 266 -4.74 11.65 14.20
CA ILE A 266 -4.40 10.22 14.08
C ILE A 266 -3.59 9.77 15.29
N GLY A 267 -2.73 10.65 15.80
CA GLY A 267 -2.00 10.45 17.06
C GLY A 267 -2.93 10.18 18.23
N ARG A 268 -3.91 11.05 18.46
CA ARG A 268 -4.92 10.91 19.53
C ARG A 268 -5.69 9.60 19.44
N VAL A 269 -6.19 9.26 18.26
CA VAL A 269 -6.96 8.03 18.03
C VAL A 269 -6.13 6.79 18.33
N PHE A 270 -4.91 6.70 17.78
CA PHE A 270 -4.07 5.51 17.96
C PHE A 270 -3.36 5.46 19.31
N ARG A 271 -3.37 6.53 20.11
CA ARG A 271 -3.02 6.52 21.55
C ARG A 271 -4.17 6.09 22.45
N GLY A 272 -5.40 6.02 21.92
CA GLY A 272 -6.60 5.69 22.69
C GLY A 272 -7.22 6.88 23.41
N TYR A 273 -6.78 8.11 23.12
CA TYR A 273 -7.45 9.34 23.59
C TYR A 273 -8.76 9.60 22.83
N ASP A 274 -8.94 8.93 21.69
CA ASP A 274 -10.18 8.87 20.94
C ASP A 274 -10.42 7.44 20.41
N ARG A 275 -11.66 7.15 19.98
CA ARG A 275 -12.08 5.81 19.56
C ARG A 275 -11.77 5.55 18.10
N LEU A 276 -11.21 4.37 17.79
CA LEU A 276 -11.03 3.89 16.41
C LEU A 276 -12.34 3.89 15.60
N SER A 277 -13.49 3.69 16.26
CA SER A 277 -14.81 3.72 15.61
C SER A 277 -15.19 5.09 15.04
N HIS A 278 -14.53 6.18 15.45
CA HIS A 278 -14.79 7.52 14.90
C HIS A 278 -14.10 7.73 13.53
N LEU A 279 -13.18 6.84 13.13
CA LEU A 279 -12.51 6.93 11.82
C LEU A 279 -13.44 6.66 10.62
N THR A 280 -14.74 6.39 10.83
CA THR A 280 -15.70 6.09 9.77
C THR A 280 -15.93 7.24 8.78
N ASN A 281 -15.71 8.48 9.20
CA ASN A 281 -15.80 9.68 8.36
C ASN A 281 -14.46 10.44 8.30
N TRP A 282 -13.34 9.74 8.51
CA TRP A 282 -11.99 10.31 8.50
C TRP A 282 -11.69 11.10 7.20
N GLY A 283 -11.12 12.29 7.33
CA GLY A 283 -10.90 13.22 6.22
C GLY A 283 -11.66 14.53 6.41
N GLU A 284 -12.33 15.01 5.38
CA GLU A 284 -13.11 16.27 5.38
C GLU A 284 -14.16 16.32 6.50
N GLY A 285 -14.74 15.18 6.89
CA GLY A 285 -15.70 15.08 8.01
C GLY A 285 -15.11 15.40 9.39
N TRP A 286 -13.78 15.45 9.50
CA TRP A 286 -13.04 15.87 10.69
C TRP A 286 -12.58 17.34 10.59
N GLY A 287 -13.08 18.08 9.60
CA GLY A 287 -12.65 19.44 9.33
C GLY A 287 -11.22 19.51 8.82
N PHE A 288 -10.78 18.51 8.05
CA PHE A 288 -9.55 18.58 7.26
C PHE A 288 -9.83 19.19 5.88
N LEU A 289 -8.78 19.57 5.16
CA LEU A 289 -8.86 20.03 3.79
C LEU A 289 -9.51 19.01 2.85
N PRO A 290 -10.03 19.44 1.68
CA PRO A 290 -10.40 18.51 0.63
C PRO A 290 -9.26 17.56 0.28
N SER A 291 -9.58 16.28 0.07
CA SER A 291 -8.56 15.22 -0.05
C SER A 291 -7.48 15.49 -1.10
N HIS A 292 -7.84 16.08 -2.25
CA HIS A 292 -6.91 16.38 -3.34
C HIS A 292 -5.98 17.58 -3.06
N LEU A 293 -6.24 18.33 -2.00
CA LEU A 293 -5.47 19.50 -1.57
C LEU A 293 -4.55 19.18 -0.38
N ALA A 294 -4.64 17.98 0.20
CA ALA A 294 -3.96 17.64 1.45
C ALA A 294 -2.76 16.73 1.22
N LEU A 295 -1.57 17.16 1.62
CA LEU A 295 -0.45 16.27 1.90
C LEU A 295 -0.55 15.78 3.35
N VAL A 296 -0.64 14.47 3.54
CA VAL A 296 -0.87 13.86 4.87
C VAL A 296 0.33 13.04 5.33
N PHE A 297 0.56 13.03 6.63
CA PHE A 297 1.66 12.31 7.27
C PHE A 297 1.32 12.02 8.73
N VAL A 298 1.87 10.93 9.26
CA VAL A 298 1.74 10.61 10.70
C VAL A 298 2.65 11.53 11.53
N ASP A 299 3.88 11.75 11.07
CA ASP A 299 4.88 12.67 11.60
C ASP A 299 5.68 13.31 10.46
N ASN A 300 6.30 14.45 10.73
CA ASN A 300 7.31 15.07 9.88
C ASN A 300 8.64 15.21 10.65
N HIS A 301 9.61 15.91 10.05
CA HIS A 301 10.92 16.07 10.66
C HIS A 301 10.90 17.00 11.90
N ASP A 302 10.01 18.00 11.95
CA ASP A 302 9.86 18.88 13.12
C ASP A 302 9.14 18.21 14.28
N ASN A 303 7.92 17.72 14.02
CA ASN A 303 7.01 17.33 15.09
C ASN A 303 7.39 16.02 15.76
N GLN A 304 8.21 15.19 15.11
CA GLN A 304 8.82 14.04 15.77
C GLN A 304 9.84 14.43 16.84
N ARG A 305 10.35 15.67 16.82
CA ARG A 305 11.25 16.27 17.81
C ARG A 305 10.52 17.17 18.82
N GLY A 306 9.19 17.28 18.71
CA GLY A 306 8.38 18.15 19.56
C GLY A 306 8.31 19.60 19.08
N HIS A 307 8.83 19.91 17.89
CA HIS A 307 8.71 21.22 17.27
C HIS A 307 7.41 21.30 16.44
N GLY A 308 6.82 22.50 16.29
CA GLY A 308 5.62 22.68 15.49
C GLY A 308 4.35 22.08 16.11
N ALA A 309 3.47 21.54 15.26
CA ALA A 309 2.11 21.13 15.63
C ALA A 309 1.97 19.69 16.14
N GLY A 310 1.00 19.49 17.04
CA GLY A 310 0.55 18.18 17.51
C GLY A 310 1.12 17.76 18.88
N GLY A 311 2.19 18.40 19.34
CA GLY A 311 2.73 18.19 20.70
C GLY A 311 2.92 16.72 21.07
N SER A 312 2.46 16.32 22.25
CA SER A 312 2.58 14.95 22.76
C SER A 312 1.72 13.92 22.03
N ASP A 313 0.78 14.35 21.19
CA ASP A 313 -0.09 13.46 20.43
C ASP A 313 0.63 12.82 19.25
N VAL A 314 1.68 13.45 18.71
CA VAL A 314 2.44 12.96 17.54
C VAL A 314 2.98 11.56 17.79
N LEU A 315 2.77 10.67 16.82
CA LEU A 315 3.30 9.31 16.84
C LEU A 315 4.57 9.24 15.99
N THR A 316 5.62 8.62 16.51
CA THR A 316 6.91 8.50 15.84
C THR A 316 7.43 7.06 15.92
N HIS A 317 8.56 6.80 15.26
CA HIS A 317 9.29 5.53 15.36
C HIS A 317 9.57 5.08 16.81
N LYS A 318 9.68 6.03 17.76
CA LYS A 318 9.89 5.76 19.20
C LYS A 318 8.70 5.06 19.89
N ILE A 319 7.51 5.04 19.26
CA ILE A 319 6.32 4.29 19.73
C ILE A 319 5.86 3.34 18.61
N PRO A 320 6.65 2.28 18.33
CA PRO A 320 6.64 1.60 17.04
C PRO A 320 5.33 0.87 16.72
N LYS A 321 4.62 0.36 17.73
CA LYS A 321 3.34 -0.35 17.51
C LYS A 321 2.27 0.62 16.98
N ASN A 322 2.05 1.72 17.70
CA ASN A 322 1.02 2.70 17.39
C ASN A 322 1.36 3.43 16.10
N TYR A 323 2.64 3.79 15.90
CA TYR A 323 3.12 4.39 14.67
C TYR A 323 2.83 3.53 13.45
N LYS A 324 3.19 2.24 13.47
CA LYS A 324 2.88 1.32 12.36
C LYS A 324 1.38 1.17 12.10
N MET A 325 0.54 1.18 13.15
CA MET A 325 -0.91 1.11 12.99
C MET A 325 -1.47 2.38 12.32
N ALA A 326 -1.02 3.56 12.75
CA ALA A 326 -1.39 4.85 12.16
C ALA A 326 -0.92 4.96 10.70
N SER A 327 0.33 4.60 10.41
CA SER A 327 0.86 4.60 9.04
C SER A 327 0.12 3.60 8.15
N ALA A 328 -0.22 2.41 8.66
CA ALA A 328 -1.03 1.43 7.93
C ALA A 328 -2.43 1.98 7.60
N PHE A 329 -3.06 2.69 8.53
CA PHE A 329 -4.35 3.34 8.28
C PHE A 329 -4.22 4.44 7.24
N MET A 330 -3.24 5.34 7.36
CA MET A 330 -2.96 6.41 6.38
C MET A 330 -2.81 5.86 4.97
N LEU A 331 -2.07 4.75 4.80
CA LEU A 331 -1.81 4.15 3.49
C LEU A 331 -2.98 3.30 2.95
N ALA A 332 -3.87 2.82 3.83
CA ALA A 332 -5.06 2.07 3.42
C ALA A 332 -6.26 2.98 3.12
N HIS A 333 -6.27 4.20 3.68
CA HIS A 333 -7.34 5.16 3.51
C HIS A 333 -7.12 6.02 2.26
N PRO A 334 -8.17 6.35 1.47
CA PRO A 334 -8.02 7.12 0.22
C PRO A 334 -7.79 8.63 0.43
N TYR A 335 -7.62 9.09 1.68
CA TYR A 335 -7.59 10.52 1.98
C TYR A 335 -6.17 11.07 1.90
N GLY A 336 -6.02 12.16 1.15
CA GLY A 336 -4.77 12.90 1.01
C GLY A 336 -3.73 12.21 0.14
N ILE A 337 -2.63 12.91 -0.08
CA ILE A 337 -1.40 12.41 -0.68
C ILE A 337 -0.49 11.95 0.47
N PRO A 338 -0.21 10.64 0.62
CA PRO A 338 0.52 10.15 1.79
C PRO A 338 2.03 10.37 1.66
N ARG A 339 2.62 10.96 2.69
CA ARG A 339 4.07 11.04 2.91
C ARG A 339 4.48 10.22 4.13
N ILE A 340 5.48 9.37 3.97
CA ILE A 340 6.09 8.58 5.05
C ILE A 340 7.40 9.23 5.45
N MET A 341 7.62 9.40 6.75
CA MET A 341 8.89 9.89 7.28
C MET A 341 9.92 8.75 7.34
N SER A 342 11.14 9.01 6.88
CA SER A 342 12.31 8.15 7.09
C SER A 342 13.37 8.94 7.84
N SER A 343 13.59 8.57 9.10
CA SER A 343 14.36 9.37 10.07
C SER A 343 15.78 8.84 10.26
N PHE A 344 16.63 9.65 10.88
CA PHE A 344 17.75 9.14 11.67
C PHE A 344 17.38 9.04 13.14
N PHE A 345 18.10 8.19 13.89
CA PHE A 345 17.86 8.05 15.32
C PHE A 345 18.42 9.26 16.09
N PHE A 346 17.64 9.81 17.01
CA PHE A 346 18.04 10.96 17.83
C PHE A 346 17.49 10.83 19.26
N ASN A 347 18.28 11.31 20.22
CA ASN A 347 17.85 11.45 21.61
C ASN A 347 17.60 12.91 22.01
N ASP A 348 18.15 13.83 21.23
CA ASP A 348 18.06 15.27 21.44
C ASP A 348 17.38 15.94 20.24
N GLY A 349 16.63 17.03 20.49
CA GLY A 349 15.82 17.72 19.49
C GLY A 349 16.66 18.44 18.43
N ASP A 350 17.86 18.90 18.80
CA ASP A 350 18.77 19.62 17.90
C ASP A 350 19.78 18.69 17.21
N GLN A 351 19.89 17.44 17.69
CA GLN A 351 20.86 16.47 17.21
C GLN A 351 20.91 16.37 15.68
N GLY A 352 22.11 16.53 15.14
CA GLY A 352 22.40 16.29 13.74
C GLY A 352 22.29 14.80 13.34
N PRO A 353 22.24 14.53 12.03
CA PRO A 353 22.32 13.18 11.49
C PRO A 353 23.67 12.50 11.78
N PRO A 354 23.78 11.17 11.62
CA PRO A 354 25.04 10.45 11.73
C PRO A 354 26.13 11.07 10.85
N GLN A 355 27.28 11.38 11.45
CA GLN A 355 28.39 12.07 10.81
C GLN A 355 29.75 11.50 11.22
N ASP A 356 30.76 11.67 10.36
CA ASP A 356 32.14 11.33 10.65
C ASP A 356 32.84 12.41 11.50
N GLY A 357 34.12 12.20 11.84
CA GLY A 357 34.89 13.17 12.62
C GLY A 357 35.09 14.54 11.95
N GLY A 358 34.83 14.65 10.64
CA GLY A 358 34.84 15.91 9.88
C GLY A 358 33.46 16.56 9.75
N GLY A 359 32.41 15.99 10.35
CA GLY A 359 31.04 16.48 10.22
C GLY A 359 30.39 16.20 8.87
N ASN A 360 30.92 15.24 8.10
CA ASN A 360 30.28 14.80 6.86
C ASN A 360 29.26 13.70 7.17
N LEU A 361 28.15 13.69 6.42
CA LEU A 361 27.13 12.64 6.56
C LEU A 361 27.74 11.25 6.38
N VAL A 362 27.39 10.33 7.27
CA VAL A 362 27.70 8.91 7.12
C VAL A 362 26.54 8.26 6.37
N PRO A 363 26.79 7.48 5.30
CA PRO A 363 25.74 6.80 4.57
C PRO A 363 24.91 5.85 5.45
N PRO A 364 23.62 5.65 5.11
CA PRO A 364 22.79 4.64 5.73
C PRO A 364 23.41 3.24 5.52
N SER A 365 23.71 2.52 6.62
CA SER A 365 24.29 1.17 6.53
C SER A 365 23.22 0.09 6.33
N ILE A 366 23.03 -0.37 5.09
CA ILE A 366 21.95 -1.29 4.76
C ILE A 366 22.38 -2.75 4.93
N ASN A 367 21.56 -3.54 5.63
CA ASN A 367 21.76 -4.99 5.75
C ASN A 367 21.57 -5.70 4.40
N ALA A 368 22.23 -6.85 4.24
CA ALA A 368 22.13 -7.69 3.02
C ALA A 368 20.71 -8.21 2.69
N ASP A 369 19.78 -8.15 3.65
CA ASP A 369 18.37 -8.54 3.50
C ASP A 369 17.43 -7.33 3.34
N ASP A 370 17.98 -6.13 3.13
CA ASP A 370 17.27 -4.83 3.08
C ASP A 370 16.48 -4.47 4.34
N SER A 371 16.65 -5.18 5.46
CA SER A 371 15.74 -5.07 6.61
C SER A 371 16.11 -4.02 7.65
N LYS A 372 17.35 -3.52 7.67
CA LYS A 372 17.76 -2.43 8.57
C LYS A 372 18.80 -1.53 7.94
N VAL A 373 18.73 -0.27 8.38
CA VAL A 373 19.79 0.70 8.24
C VAL A 373 20.36 0.93 9.66
N LYS A 374 21.68 0.76 9.95
CA LYS A 374 22.20 1.25 11.25
C LYS A 374 22.43 2.76 11.16
N GLY A 375 22.01 3.50 12.20
CA GLY A 375 22.12 4.96 12.29
C GLY A 375 20.94 5.72 11.70
N PHE A 376 20.24 5.14 10.72
CA PHE A 376 18.98 5.66 10.18
C PHE A 376 17.84 4.68 10.43
N GLU A 377 16.70 5.16 10.92
CA GLU A 377 15.51 4.33 11.07
C GLU A 377 14.61 4.46 9.85
N ARG A 378 14.57 3.38 9.07
CA ARG A 378 13.61 3.23 7.99
C ARG A 378 12.24 2.85 8.57
N SER A 379 11.28 3.76 8.47
CA SER A 379 9.86 3.43 8.65
C SER A 379 9.38 2.58 7.47
N THR A 380 9.74 1.30 7.48
CA THR A 380 9.33 0.36 6.42
C THR A 380 7.92 -0.13 6.72
N VAL A 381 6.92 0.49 6.10
CA VAL A 381 5.62 -0.17 5.93
C VAL A 381 5.74 -1.04 4.69
N TYR A 382 5.84 -2.35 4.87
CA TYR A 382 5.70 -3.29 3.76
C TYR A 382 4.39 -2.98 3.02
N GLY A 383 4.48 -2.79 1.70
CA GLY A 383 3.34 -2.51 0.83
C GLY A 383 2.10 -3.30 1.27
N LEU A 384 1.13 -2.58 1.81
CA LEU A 384 -0.20 -3.12 2.04
C LEU A 384 -0.83 -3.27 0.66
N ARG A 385 -1.07 -4.51 0.24
CA ARG A 385 -2.20 -4.75 -0.67
C ARG A 385 -3.43 -4.25 0.05
N SER A 386 -3.88 -3.05 -0.30
CA SER A 386 -5.08 -2.44 0.26
C SER A 386 -6.25 -3.39 0.02
N THR A 387 -6.83 -3.86 1.13
CA THR A 387 -8.12 -4.55 1.14
C THR A 387 -9.12 -3.48 1.56
N VAL A 388 -9.75 -2.84 0.59
CA VAL A 388 -10.80 -1.84 0.83
C VAL A 388 -12.03 -2.57 1.38
N TYR A 389 -12.41 -2.25 2.62
CA TYR A 389 -13.72 -2.60 3.15
C TYR A 389 -14.72 -1.51 2.77
N GLY A 390 -15.76 -1.87 2.03
CA GLY A 390 -17.00 -1.12 1.96
C GLY A 390 -17.01 0.08 1.02
N LEU A 391 -17.19 -0.18 -0.29
CA LEU A 391 -17.96 0.73 -1.14
C LEU A 391 -18.66 -0.08 -2.24
N ARG A 392 -19.95 0.22 -2.44
CA ARG A 392 -20.76 -0.35 -3.53
C ARG A 392 -20.26 0.23 -4.86
N SER A 393 -19.42 -0.50 -5.59
CA SER A 393 -19.23 -0.25 -7.01
C SER A 393 -18.77 -1.50 -7.76
N THR A 394 -19.33 -1.66 -8.95
CA THR A 394 -19.13 -2.76 -9.88
C THR A 394 -17.72 -2.73 -10.44
N VAL A 395 -16.88 -3.74 -10.18
CA VAL A 395 -15.51 -3.81 -10.70
C VAL A 395 -15.23 -5.18 -11.31
N TYR A 396 -14.74 -5.17 -12.54
CA TYR A 396 -14.33 -6.35 -13.31
C TYR A 396 -12.95 -6.85 -12.88
N GLY A 397 -12.83 -8.15 -12.64
CA GLY A 397 -11.56 -8.89 -12.59
C GLY A 397 -10.72 -8.65 -11.33
N LEU A 398 -10.86 -9.52 -10.31
CA LEU A 398 -9.88 -9.58 -9.22
C LEU A 398 -9.74 -11.00 -8.65
N ARG A 399 -8.51 -11.37 -8.28
CA ARG A 399 -8.21 -12.42 -7.29
C ARG A 399 -8.54 -11.87 -5.90
N SER A 400 -9.64 -12.29 -5.28
CA SER A 400 -9.89 -12.03 -3.84
C SER A 400 -10.79 -13.09 -3.20
N THR A 401 -10.65 -13.25 -1.89
CA THR A 401 -11.45 -14.10 -1.01
C THR A 401 -12.69 -13.32 -0.57
N VAL A 402 -13.89 -13.80 -0.90
CA VAL A 402 -15.16 -13.09 -0.62
C VAL A 402 -15.94 -13.81 0.48
N TYR A 403 -16.39 -13.07 1.50
CA TYR A 403 -17.39 -13.51 2.48
C TYR A 403 -18.74 -12.86 2.19
N GLY A 404 -19.81 -13.67 2.19
CA GLY A 404 -21.20 -13.20 2.27
C GLY A 404 -21.70 -12.33 1.12
N LEU A 405 -22.01 -12.94 -0.04
CA LEU A 405 -22.76 -12.26 -1.09
C LEU A 405 -24.13 -12.91 -1.30
N ARG A 406 -25.18 -12.08 -1.30
CA ARG A 406 -26.54 -12.44 -1.71
C ARG A 406 -26.83 -11.69 -3.01
N SER A 407 -26.40 -12.23 -4.15
CA SER A 407 -26.79 -11.69 -5.46
C SER A 407 -26.83 -12.77 -6.55
N THR A 408 -27.67 -12.50 -7.55
CA THR A 408 -27.86 -13.30 -8.76
C THR A 408 -26.83 -12.85 -9.80
N VAL A 409 -25.96 -13.75 -10.27
CA VAL A 409 -24.91 -13.41 -11.26
C VAL A 409 -25.14 -14.21 -12.54
N TYR A 410 -25.23 -13.51 -13.67
CA TYR A 410 -25.24 -14.11 -15.01
C TYR A 410 -23.81 -14.12 -15.57
N GLY A 411 -23.36 -15.28 -16.06
CA GLY A 411 -22.21 -15.45 -16.94
C GLY A 411 -20.86 -14.93 -16.45
N LEU A 412 -20.09 -15.76 -15.74
CA LEU A 412 -18.66 -15.50 -15.47
C LEU A 412 -17.79 -16.56 -16.16
N ARG A 413 -16.87 -16.13 -17.04
CA ARG A 413 -15.83 -16.97 -17.67
C ARG A 413 -14.49 -16.62 -17.03
N SER A 414 -13.85 -17.55 -16.32
CA SER A 414 -12.52 -17.33 -15.72
C SER A 414 -11.65 -18.58 -15.79
N THR A 415 -10.43 -18.42 -16.28
CA THR A 415 -9.37 -19.44 -16.31
C THR A 415 -8.40 -19.21 -15.14
N GLY A 416 -8.38 -20.13 -14.18
CA GLY A 416 -7.35 -20.22 -13.14
C GLY A 416 -7.56 -19.38 -11.87
N LEU A 417 -8.36 -19.89 -10.92
CA LEU A 417 -8.52 -19.32 -9.58
C LEU A 417 -8.11 -20.32 -8.48
N ARG A 418 -7.34 -19.82 -7.51
CA ARG A 418 -6.93 -20.53 -6.28
C ARG A 418 -7.57 -19.77 -5.13
N SER A 419 -8.71 -20.22 -4.62
CA SER A 419 -9.41 -19.58 -3.48
C SER A 419 -10.12 -20.60 -2.58
N THR A 420 -10.32 -20.22 -1.31
CA THR A 420 -11.05 -20.94 -0.26
C THR A 420 -12.35 -20.18 0.00
N VAL A 421 -13.52 -20.81 -0.11
CA VAL A 421 -14.85 -20.17 0.03
C VAL A 421 -15.60 -20.76 1.24
N TYR A 422 -16.14 -19.90 2.09
CA TYR A 422 -17.05 -20.29 3.19
C TYR A 422 -18.46 -19.78 2.95
N GLY A 423 -19.46 -20.67 3.07
CA GLY A 423 -20.88 -20.32 3.20
C GLY A 423 -21.52 -19.58 2.02
N LEU A 424 -21.86 -20.29 0.94
CA LEU A 424 -22.67 -19.74 -0.16
C LEU A 424 -24.12 -20.23 -0.08
N ARG A 425 -25.10 -19.32 -0.05
CA ARG A 425 -26.53 -19.63 -0.20
C ARG A 425 -27.10 -18.79 -1.34
N SER A 426 -26.84 -19.19 -2.59
CA SER A 426 -27.43 -18.57 -3.79
C SER A 426 -27.89 -19.64 -4.79
N THR A 427 -28.96 -19.33 -5.52
CA THR A 427 -29.52 -20.15 -6.61
C THR A 427 -28.83 -19.75 -7.90
N VAL A 428 -27.97 -20.60 -8.47
CA VAL A 428 -27.24 -20.32 -9.72
C VAL A 428 -27.74 -21.26 -10.81
N TYR A 429 -28.27 -20.70 -11.91
CA TYR A 429 -28.55 -21.43 -13.15
C TYR A 429 -27.29 -21.43 -14.03
N GLY A 430 -26.74 -22.61 -14.30
CA GLY A 430 -25.67 -22.83 -15.29
C GLY A 430 -24.29 -22.29 -14.90
N LEU A 431 -23.49 -23.08 -14.19
CA LEU A 431 -22.04 -22.85 -14.03
C LEU A 431 -21.28 -24.06 -14.58
N LEU A 432 -20.44 -23.85 -15.59
CA LEU A 432 -19.56 -24.87 -16.19
C LEU A 432 -18.12 -24.54 -15.76
N VAL A 433 -17.53 -25.33 -14.86
CA VAL A 433 -16.18 -25.07 -14.29
C VAL A 433 -15.23 -26.21 -14.64
N TYR A 434 -14.11 -25.89 -15.29
CA TYR A 434 -13.00 -26.81 -15.55
C TYR A 434 -11.84 -26.56 -14.58
N GLY A 435 -11.34 -27.62 -13.93
CA GLY A 435 -10.03 -27.64 -13.27
C GLY A 435 -9.91 -26.88 -11.94
N LEU A 436 -10.46 -27.44 -10.85
CA LEU A 436 -10.26 -26.92 -9.49
C LEU A 436 -9.19 -27.71 -8.72
N ARG A 437 -8.32 -27.02 -7.96
CA ARG A 437 -7.30 -27.62 -7.07
C ARG A 437 -7.36 -26.99 -5.66
N SER A 438 -8.43 -27.27 -4.90
CA SER A 438 -8.60 -26.85 -3.50
C SER A 438 -9.62 -27.72 -2.71
N THR A 439 -9.55 -27.68 -1.38
CA THR A 439 -10.45 -28.38 -0.41
C THR A 439 -11.84 -27.73 -0.41
N VAL A 440 -12.91 -28.50 -0.59
CA VAL A 440 -14.29 -27.98 -0.79
C VAL A 440 -15.21 -28.41 0.37
N TYR A 441 -15.94 -27.45 0.94
CA TYR A 441 -17.01 -27.68 1.91
C TYR A 441 -18.37 -27.24 1.33
N GLY A 442 -19.37 -28.13 1.34
CA GLY A 442 -20.79 -27.79 1.14
C GLY A 442 -21.16 -27.26 -0.25
N LEU A 443 -21.20 -28.13 -1.28
CA LEU A 443 -21.60 -27.78 -2.65
C LEU A 443 -23.00 -28.31 -3.01
N ARG A 444 -23.79 -27.51 -3.75
CA ARG A 444 -25.10 -27.89 -4.33
C ARG A 444 -25.16 -27.57 -5.84
N SER A 445 -24.41 -28.30 -6.66
CA SER A 445 -24.47 -28.23 -8.14
C SER A 445 -23.80 -29.44 -8.82
N THR A 446 -24.10 -29.70 -10.10
CA THR A 446 -23.52 -30.78 -10.93
C THR A 446 -22.03 -30.55 -11.17
N VAL A 447 -21.16 -31.54 -10.91
CA VAL A 447 -19.69 -31.39 -10.96
C VAL A 447 -19.03 -32.38 -11.92
N TYR A 448 -18.09 -31.89 -12.72
CA TYR A 448 -17.21 -32.68 -13.60
C TYR A 448 -15.73 -32.51 -13.18
N GLY A 449 -14.99 -33.62 -13.03
CA GLY A 449 -13.52 -33.64 -13.00
C GLY A 449 -12.85 -32.98 -11.78
N LEU A 450 -12.96 -33.61 -10.60
CA LEU A 450 -12.40 -33.09 -9.34
C LEU A 450 -11.11 -33.81 -8.90
N ARG A 451 -10.10 -33.07 -8.42
CA ARG A 451 -8.83 -33.59 -7.87
C ARG A 451 -8.48 -32.94 -6.51
N SER A 452 -9.27 -33.20 -5.47
CA SER A 452 -9.05 -32.71 -4.09
C SER A 452 -9.92 -33.41 -3.02
N THR A 453 -9.54 -33.34 -1.74
CA THR A 453 -10.28 -33.92 -0.59
C THR A 453 -11.63 -33.23 -0.37
N VAL A 454 -12.72 -34.01 -0.24
CA VAL A 454 -14.11 -33.49 -0.20
C VAL A 454 -14.83 -33.90 1.10
N TYR A 455 -15.50 -32.94 1.74
CA TYR A 455 -16.42 -33.16 2.87
C TYR A 455 -17.83 -32.67 2.52
N GLY A 456 -18.83 -33.57 2.61
CA GLY A 456 -20.26 -33.23 2.57
C GLY A 456 -20.76 -32.71 1.22
N LEU A 457 -21.16 -33.61 0.31
CA LEU A 457 -21.69 -33.28 -1.02
C LEU A 457 -23.17 -33.67 -1.19
N ARG A 458 -23.96 -32.81 -1.84
CA ARG A 458 -25.36 -33.08 -2.24
C ARG A 458 -25.61 -32.73 -3.71
N SER A 459 -25.01 -33.47 -4.65
CA SER A 459 -25.19 -33.28 -6.10
C SER A 459 -24.71 -34.43 -7.00
N THR A 460 -25.19 -34.51 -8.25
CA THR A 460 -24.78 -35.52 -9.26
C THR A 460 -23.32 -35.31 -9.69
N VAL A 461 -22.50 -36.37 -9.65
CA VAL A 461 -21.03 -36.30 -9.90
C VAL A 461 -20.58 -37.24 -11.01
N TYR A 462 -19.74 -36.72 -11.91
CA TYR A 462 -19.04 -37.49 -12.94
C TYR A 462 -17.52 -37.37 -12.79
N GLY A 463 -16.83 -38.51 -12.63
CA GLY A 463 -15.36 -38.59 -12.70
C GLY A 463 -14.63 -37.92 -11.52
N LEU A 464 -14.26 -38.71 -10.51
CA LEU A 464 -13.54 -38.22 -9.32
C LEU A 464 -12.23 -38.99 -9.06
N ARG A 465 -11.15 -38.27 -8.68
CA ARG A 465 -9.86 -38.85 -8.27
C ARG A 465 -9.36 -38.23 -6.95
N SER A 466 -10.05 -38.52 -5.84
CA SER A 466 -9.70 -38.01 -4.50
C SER A 466 -10.44 -38.65 -3.30
N THR A 467 -9.89 -38.55 -2.08
CA THR A 467 -10.45 -39.09 -0.83
C THR A 467 -11.76 -38.39 -0.42
N VAL A 468 -12.83 -39.14 -0.12
CA VAL A 468 -14.19 -38.59 0.14
C VAL A 468 -14.75 -39.04 1.49
N TYR A 469 -15.33 -38.08 2.24
CA TYR A 469 -16.10 -38.33 3.46
C TYR A 469 -17.54 -37.79 3.32
N GLY A 470 -18.54 -38.67 3.54
CA GLY A 470 -19.96 -38.28 3.69
C GLY A 470 -20.63 -37.76 2.41
N LEU A 471 -21.24 -38.66 1.63
CA LEU A 471 -21.92 -38.32 0.37
C LEU A 471 -23.42 -38.69 0.37
N ARG A 472 -24.28 -37.81 -0.17
CA ARG A 472 -25.71 -38.08 -0.41
C ARG A 472 -26.12 -37.68 -1.84
N SER A 473 -25.65 -38.40 -2.86
CA SER A 473 -25.98 -38.13 -4.28
C SER A 473 -25.64 -39.21 -5.31
N THR A 474 -26.25 -39.19 -6.50
CA THR A 474 -26.01 -40.14 -7.60
C THR A 474 -24.62 -39.96 -8.22
N VAL A 475 -23.81 -41.03 -8.34
CA VAL A 475 -22.40 -40.96 -8.78
C VAL A 475 -22.11 -41.89 -9.96
N TYR A 476 -21.36 -41.39 -10.95
CA TYR A 476 -20.83 -42.16 -12.07
C TYR A 476 -19.29 -42.08 -12.12
N GLY A 477 -18.60 -43.24 -12.12
CA GLY A 477 -17.17 -43.34 -12.41
C GLY A 477 -16.24 -42.76 -11.34
N LEU A 478 -15.83 -43.58 -10.36
CA LEU A 478 -14.94 -43.16 -9.25
C LEU A 478 -13.62 -43.94 -9.21
N ARG A 479 -12.49 -43.26 -8.92
CA ARG A 479 -11.17 -43.88 -8.67
C ARG A 479 -10.50 -43.29 -7.42
N SER A 480 -11.03 -43.57 -6.22
CA SER A 480 -10.47 -43.08 -4.93
C SER A 480 -11.06 -43.67 -3.63
N THR A 481 -10.36 -43.55 -2.49
CA THR A 481 -10.78 -44.10 -1.18
C THR A 481 -12.00 -43.38 -0.59
N VAL A 482 -13.03 -44.12 -0.15
CA VAL A 482 -14.32 -43.55 0.31
C VAL A 482 -14.73 -44.04 1.71
N TYR A 483 -15.20 -43.11 2.55
CA TYR A 483 -15.81 -43.38 3.85
C TYR A 483 -17.25 -42.82 3.92
N GLY A 484 -18.24 -43.68 4.25
CA GLY A 484 -19.61 -43.27 4.60
C GLY A 484 -20.45 -42.71 3.43
N LEU A 485 -21.19 -43.59 2.73
CA LEU A 485 -22.03 -43.21 1.58
C LEU A 485 -23.51 -43.56 1.78
N ARG A 486 -24.42 -42.66 1.36
CA ARG A 486 -25.87 -42.90 1.29
C ARG A 486 -26.46 -42.47 -0.07
N SER A 487 -26.16 -43.19 -1.15
CA SER A 487 -26.65 -42.86 -2.52
C SER A 487 -26.43 -43.90 -3.63
N THR A 488 -27.16 -43.80 -4.75
CA THR A 488 -27.06 -44.71 -5.92
C THR A 488 -25.75 -44.51 -6.72
N VAL A 489 -25.00 -45.59 -7.00
CA VAL A 489 -23.66 -45.50 -7.64
C VAL A 489 -23.54 -46.44 -8.85
N TYR A 490 -22.91 -45.95 -9.92
CA TYR A 490 -22.55 -46.73 -11.11
C TYR A 490 -21.03 -46.68 -11.38
N GLY A 491 -20.39 -47.86 -11.49
CA GLY A 491 -19.00 -48.00 -11.97
C GLY A 491 -17.92 -47.48 -11.00
N LEU A 492 -17.48 -48.32 -10.05
CA LEU A 492 -16.43 -47.95 -9.07
C LEU A 492 -15.14 -48.78 -9.23
N ARG A 493 -13.97 -48.13 -9.07
CA ARG A 493 -12.65 -48.82 -8.98
C ARG A 493 -11.83 -48.28 -7.80
N SER A 494 -12.19 -48.59 -6.55
CA SER A 494 -11.59 -47.95 -5.34
C SER A 494 -11.87 -48.62 -3.97
N THR A 495 -11.02 -48.44 -2.96
CA THR A 495 -11.20 -49.02 -1.59
C THR A 495 -12.33 -48.32 -0.81
N VAL A 496 -13.28 -49.07 -0.23
CA VAL A 496 -14.50 -48.51 0.41
C VAL A 496 -14.72 -49.03 1.84
N TYR A 497 -15.10 -48.12 2.75
CA TYR A 497 -15.54 -48.42 4.12
C TYR A 497 -16.95 -47.86 4.42
N GLY A 498 -17.87 -48.72 4.88
CA GLY A 498 -19.18 -48.32 5.45
C GLY A 498 -20.18 -47.72 4.45
N LEU A 499 -21.03 -48.56 3.83
CA LEU A 499 -21.97 -48.14 2.76
C LEU A 499 -23.44 -48.52 3.04
N ARG A 500 -24.38 -47.59 2.75
CA ARG A 500 -25.84 -47.80 2.81
C ARG A 500 -26.54 -47.29 1.53
N SER A 501 -26.52 -48.05 0.44
CA SER A 501 -27.03 -47.63 -0.88
C SER A 501 -27.34 -48.76 -1.90
N THR A 502 -27.75 -48.40 -3.12
CA THR A 502 -27.90 -49.31 -4.27
C THR A 502 -26.74 -49.10 -5.27
N VAL A 503 -26.04 -50.15 -5.69
CA VAL A 503 -24.83 -50.01 -6.53
C VAL A 503 -24.83 -50.98 -7.73
N TYR A 504 -24.37 -50.49 -8.88
CA TYR A 504 -24.20 -51.25 -10.13
C TYR A 504 -22.72 -51.21 -10.58
N GLY A 505 -22.11 -52.39 -10.78
CA GLY A 505 -20.76 -52.53 -11.36
C GLY A 505 -19.61 -52.04 -10.45
N LEU A 506 -18.94 -52.96 -9.75
CA LEU A 506 -17.84 -52.64 -8.82
C LEU A 506 -16.59 -53.49 -9.08
N ARG A 507 -15.40 -52.88 -9.08
CA ARG A 507 -14.11 -53.57 -9.16
C ARG A 507 -13.10 -53.07 -8.11
N SER A 508 -13.20 -53.52 -6.85
CA SER A 508 -12.44 -52.94 -5.71
C SER A 508 -12.29 -53.81 -4.44
N THR A 509 -11.74 -53.26 -3.33
CA THR A 509 -11.63 -53.92 -2.01
C THR A 509 -12.56 -53.23 -1.00
N VAL A 510 -13.40 -53.96 -0.26
CA VAL A 510 -14.51 -53.38 0.53
C VAL A 510 -14.63 -53.96 1.95
N TYR A 511 -14.91 -53.08 2.93
CA TYR A 511 -15.17 -53.44 4.33
C TYR A 511 -16.52 -52.87 4.84
N GLY A 512 -17.37 -53.74 5.41
CA GLY A 512 -18.58 -53.39 6.19
C GLY A 512 -19.74 -52.75 5.39
N LEU A 513 -20.84 -53.49 5.17
CA LEU A 513 -21.88 -53.10 4.20
C LEU A 513 -23.33 -53.47 4.59
N ARG A 514 -24.30 -52.57 4.34
CA ARG A 514 -25.76 -52.81 4.43
C ARG A 514 -26.53 -52.19 3.24
N SER A 515 -26.64 -52.89 2.10
CA SER A 515 -27.00 -52.32 0.77
C SER A 515 -27.59 -53.34 -0.24
N THR A 516 -27.99 -52.91 -1.44
CA THR A 516 -28.44 -53.79 -2.56
C THR A 516 -27.50 -53.64 -3.78
N PHE A 517 -27.08 -54.73 -4.43
CA PHE A 517 -25.99 -54.69 -5.41
C PHE A 517 -26.25 -55.49 -6.70
N TYR A 518 -25.76 -55.01 -7.86
CA TYR A 518 -25.76 -55.71 -9.17
C TYR A 518 -24.36 -55.73 -9.86
N GLY A 519 -23.76 -56.90 -10.10
CA GLY A 519 -22.52 -57.14 -10.89
C GLY A 519 -21.15 -56.78 -10.25
N LEU A 520 -20.62 -57.62 -9.34
CA LEU A 520 -19.45 -57.30 -8.47
C LEU A 520 -18.21 -58.12 -8.87
N ARG A 521 -17.01 -57.53 -8.89
CA ARG A 521 -15.73 -58.24 -9.15
C ARG A 521 -14.58 -57.74 -8.26
N SER A 522 -14.45 -58.21 -7.02
CA SER A 522 -13.85 -57.46 -5.88
C SER A 522 -13.42 -58.36 -4.70
N THR A 523 -12.67 -57.87 -3.71
CA THR A 523 -12.37 -58.61 -2.46
C THR A 523 -13.14 -57.99 -1.29
N VAL A 524 -13.91 -58.77 -0.53
CA VAL A 524 -14.93 -58.24 0.42
C VAL A 524 -14.80 -58.85 1.82
N TYR A 525 -14.90 -58.01 2.85
CA TYR A 525 -14.97 -58.39 4.26
C TYR A 525 -16.26 -57.87 4.93
N GLY A 526 -17.06 -58.78 5.51
CA GLY A 526 -18.23 -58.47 6.35
C GLY A 526 -19.43 -57.83 5.63
N LEU A 527 -20.33 -58.63 5.05
CA LEU A 527 -21.47 -58.16 4.25
C LEU A 527 -22.85 -58.57 4.83
N ARG A 528 -23.79 -57.61 4.95
CA ARG A 528 -25.21 -57.85 5.31
C ARG A 528 -26.19 -57.19 4.32
N SER A 529 -26.42 -57.81 3.16
CA SER A 529 -26.98 -57.14 1.95
C SER A 529 -27.73 -58.09 0.98
N THR A 530 -28.35 -57.58 -0.09
CA THR A 530 -28.92 -58.39 -1.20
C THR A 530 -28.10 -58.18 -2.48
N VAL A 531 -27.64 -59.24 -3.16
CA VAL A 531 -26.67 -59.14 -4.28
C VAL A 531 -27.10 -59.96 -5.50
N TYR A 532 -26.96 -59.39 -6.69
CA TYR A 532 -27.16 -60.06 -7.98
C TYR A 532 -25.84 -60.04 -8.78
N GLY A 533 -25.29 -61.20 -9.15
CA GLY A 533 -24.07 -61.37 -9.96
C GLY A 533 -22.77 -60.99 -9.22
N LEU A 534 -22.02 -61.98 -8.72
CA LEU A 534 -20.79 -61.80 -7.93
C LEU A 534 -19.61 -62.65 -8.45
N ARG A 535 -18.41 -62.07 -8.65
CA ARG A 535 -17.18 -62.76 -9.10
C ARG A 535 -15.89 -62.30 -8.36
N SER A 536 -15.61 -62.86 -7.18
CA SER A 536 -14.84 -62.21 -6.10
C SER A 536 -14.22 -63.17 -5.07
N THR A 537 -13.43 -62.68 -4.10
CA THR A 537 -13.02 -63.44 -2.89
C THR A 537 -13.67 -62.79 -1.65
N VAL A 538 -14.34 -63.57 -0.79
CA VAL A 538 -15.18 -63.04 0.30
C VAL A 538 -14.88 -63.69 1.66
N TYR A 539 -14.82 -62.88 2.71
CA TYR A 539 -14.73 -63.30 4.11
C TYR A 539 -15.92 -62.77 4.92
N GLY A 540 -16.71 -63.66 5.54
CA GLY A 540 -17.83 -63.32 6.43
C GLY A 540 -19.07 -62.73 5.73
N LEU A 541 -20.05 -63.57 5.37
CA LEU A 541 -21.26 -63.19 4.63
C LEU A 541 -22.56 -63.52 5.38
N ARG A 542 -23.47 -62.54 5.53
CA ARG A 542 -24.85 -62.75 6.05
C ARG A 542 -25.92 -62.04 5.20
N SER A 543 -26.24 -62.60 4.03
CA SER A 543 -26.89 -61.90 2.89
C SER A 543 -27.81 -62.81 2.04
N THR A 544 -28.51 -62.27 1.04
CA THR A 544 -29.23 -63.07 0.00
C THR A 544 -28.57 -62.83 -1.36
N VAL A 545 -28.18 -63.88 -2.09
CA VAL A 545 -27.36 -63.75 -3.32
C VAL A 545 -27.97 -64.52 -4.51
N TYR A 546 -27.99 -63.89 -5.68
CA TYR A 546 -28.38 -64.51 -6.96
C TYR A 546 -27.19 -64.47 -7.95
N GLY A 547 -26.69 -65.63 -8.39
CA GLY A 547 -25.57 -65.77 -9.34
C GLY A 547 -24.19 -65.49 -8.74
N LEU A 548 -23.43 -66.53 -8.38
CA LEU A 548 -22.11 -66.45 -7.73
C LEU A 548 -21.00 -67.24 -8.47
N ARG A 549 -19.83 -66.62 -8.68
CA ARG A 549 -18.62 -67.25 -9.23
C ARG A 549 -17.32 -66.80 -8.53
N SER A 550 -17.05 -67.29 -7.33
CA SER A 550 -16.14 -66.69 -6.33
C SER A 550 -15.40 -67.71 -5.45
N THR A 551 -14.56 -67.29 -4.50
CA THR A 551 -14.06 -68.14 -3.38
C THR A 551 -14.53 -67.53 -2.05
N VAL A 552 -15.14 -68.31 -1.14
CA VAL A 552 -15.80 -67.78 0.06
C VAL A 552 -15.34 -68.49 1.34
N TYR A 553 -15.13 -67.70 2.41
CA TYR A 553 -14.84 -68.16 3.77
C TYR A 553 -15.88 -67.62 4.76
N GLY A 554 -16.51 -68.50 5.55
CA GLY A 554 -17.50 -68.15 6.60
C GLY A 554 -18.85 -67.62 6.06
N LEU A 555 -19.83 -68.51 5.89
CA LEU A 555 -21.12 -68.25 5.22
C LEU A 555 -22.33 -68.45 6.17
N ARG A 556 -23.26 -67.49 6.26
CA ARG A 556 -24.61 -67.68 6.85
C ARG A 556 -25.67 -66.97 6.00
N SER A 557 -26.08 -67.58 4.89
CA SER A 557 -26.88 -66.91 3.84
C SER A 557 -27.62 -67.84 2.87
N THR A 558 -28.63 -67.32 2.18
CA THR A 558 -29.38 -68.01 1.10
C THR A 558 -28.81 -67.64 -0.28
N VAL A 559 -28.48 -68.64 -1.12
CA VAL A 559 -27.81 -68.43 -2.43
C VAL A 559 -28.55 -69.17 -3.56
N TYR A 560 -28.76 -68.50 -4.68
CA TYR A 560 -29.37 -69.07 -5.89
C TYR A 560 -28.39 -68.99 -7.08
N GLY A 561 -27.99 -70.15 -7.65
CA GLY A 561 -27.07 -70.27 -8.79
C GLY A 561 -25.57 -70.05 -8.44
N LEU A 562 -24.79 -71.14 -8.35
CA LEU A 562 -23.43 -71.17 -7.78
C LEU A 562 -22.39 -71.85 -8.70
N ARG A 563 -21.19 -71.26 -8.81
CA ARG A 563 -19.98 -71.90 -9.38
C ARG A 563 -18.71 -71.42 -8.63
N SER A 564 -18.39 -72.00 -7.46
CA SER A 564 -17.36 -71.50 -6.53
C SER A 564 -16.76 -72.57 -5.60
N THR A 565 -15.64 -72.25 -4.94
CA THR A 565 -15.06 -73.00 -3.79
C THR A 565 -15.45 -72.36 -2.45
N VAL A 566 -15.92 -73.15 -1.48
CA VAL A 566 -16.36 -72.71 -0.14
C VAL A 566 -15.55 -73.44 0.93
N ASN A 567 -14.99 -72.71 1.91
CA ASN A 567 -14.32 -73.28 3.07
C ASN A 567 -14.99 -72.76 4.35
N GLU A 568 -15.53 -73.65 5.17
CA GLU A 568 -16.14 -73.33 6.47
C GLU A 568 -15.10 -73.50 7.59
N PHE A 569 -15.19 -72.66 8.62
CA PHE A 569 -14.50 -72.86 9.89
C PHE A 569 -15.61 -73.04 10.93
N ASP A 570 -15.60 -74.18 11.62
CA ASP A 570 -16.59 -74.55 12.65
C ASP A 570 -16.64 -73.57 13.82
#